data_AF-F8V3G8-F1
#
_entry.id   AF-F8V3G8-F1
#
_cell.length_a   1.000
_cell.length_b   1.000
_cell.length_c   1.000
_cell.angle_alpha   90.00
_cell.angle_beta   90.00
_cell.angle_gamma   90.00
#
_symmetry.space_group_name_H-M   'P 1'
#
loop_
_entity.id
_entity.type
_entity.pdbx_description
1 polymer ?
#
loop_
_entity_poly.entity_id
_entity_poly.type
_entity_poly.pdbx_seq_one_letter_code
_entity_poly.pdbx_strand_id
1 'polypeptide(L)'
;GKYVVNGGIATWTLVNLYEHSPKAFPDGSMTTPENANGVPDILDEARWEMNFMLGMQVPDGQPLAGMVHHKLHDRHWSGVPSKLPTTINSDDPNSGRFLMPPSTAATLNLAATAAQCARVWKQFDAAFADRCLKAAETAWNAAKAHPDMLYPGTPADDGGGNYGDDNVQDEFYWAAAELYITTGKVEFHDFVTASPFFQNFSSGLSWGSTAGLGSISLAIVPNSLPADDVTRLRDQISKAADGYLATSQKEGYRAPMAASDYVWGSDSVVLNNTIILALAHDFTGDAKYLGGVTASMDYLLGDNAVNQSFVSGYGTYSVQHPHHRFWGNDPAAGFPPPPPGAVVSGPNGQPADPAAVQAVSAMPTARRYLDNIGSYSTNEVAINWNAPLA
;
A
#
# COMPACT_ATOMS: atom_id res chain seq x y z
N GLY A 1 -14.77 1.57 -1.54
CA GLY A 1 -14.90 1.32 -0.10
C GLY A 1 -13.72 1.91 0.64
N LYS A 2 -13.51 1.51 1.89
CA LYS A 2 -12.31 1.76 2.70
C LYS A 2 -11.85 0.42 3.28
N TYR A 3 -10.57 0.08 3.19
CA TYR A 3 -10.07 -1.28 3.39
C TYR A 3 -8.85 -1.25 4.29
N VAL A 4 -8.87 -1.97 5.40
CA VAL A 4 -7.77 -1.93 6.38
C VAL A 4 -6.52 -2.59 5.83
N VAL A 5 -6.64 -3.71 5.10
CA VAL A 5 -5.50 -4.42 4.51
C VAL A 5 -4.78 -3.53 3.48
N ASN A 6 -5.52 -2.92 2.56
CA ASN A 6 -4.94 -2.04 1.55
C ASN A 6 -4.45 -0.70 2.14
N GLY A 7 -5.20 -0.14 3.08
CA GLY A 7 -4.83 1.07 3.81
C GLY A 7 -3.60 0.88 4.68
N GLY A 8 -3.38 -0.34 5.19
CA GLY A 8 -2.23 -0.70 6.00
C GLY A 8 -0.91 -0.48 5.26
N ILE A 9 -0.72 -1.14 4.11
CA ILE A 9 0.49 -0.94 3.30
C ILE A 9 0.65 0.52 2.83
N ALA A 10 -0.44 1.18 2.41
CA ALA A 10 -0.36 2.57 1.95
C ALA A 10 0.09 3.53 3.08
N THR A 11 -0.50 3.38 4.27
CA THR A 11 -0.12 4.18 5.45
C THR A 11 1.31 3.88 5.87
N TRP A 12 1.70 2.60 5.89
CA TRP A 12 3.06 2.20 6.19
C TRP A 12 4.07 2.85 5.25
N THR A 13 3.81 2.87 3.94
CA THR A 13 4.73 3.44 2.96
C THR A 13 4.96 4.93 3.20
N LEU A 14 3.90 5.70 3.46
CA LEU A 14 4.02 7.14 3.75
C LEU A 14 4.79 7.41 5.05
N VAL A 15 4.51 6.64 6.11
CA VAL A 15 5.23 6.82 7.38
C VAL A 15 6.67 6.31 7.28
N ASN A 16 6.92 5.24 6.53
CA ASN A 16 8.27 4.73 6.24
C ASN A 16 9.11 5.75 5.46
N LEU A 17 8.51 6.47 4.51
CA LEU A 17 9.16 7.58 3.81
C LEU A 17 9.54 8.71 4.78
N TYR A 18 8.68 9.03 5.75
CA TYR A 18 9.03 9.98 6.80
C TYR A 18 10.17 9.46 7.69
N GLU A 19 10.15 8.20 8.11
CA GLU A 19 11.21 7.63 8.97
C GLU A 19 12.56 7.56 8.25
N HIS A 20 12.55 7.29 6.95
CA HIS A 20 13.74 7.34 6.09
C HIS A 20 14.23 8.77 5.85
N SER A 21 13.32 9.68 5.50
CA SER A 21 13.61 11.05 5.08
C SER A 21 12.73 12.08 5.80
N PRO A 22 12.96 12.33 7.11
CA PRO A 22 12.05 13.14 7.95
C PRO A 22 11.97 14.62 7.56
N LYS A 23 12.80 15.07 6.61
CA LYS A 23 12.83 16.44 6.09
C LYS A 23 12.24 16.58 4.69
N ALA A 24 11.76 15.50 4.06
CA ALA A 24 11.24 15.54 2.70
C ALA A 24 9.90 16.29 2.61
N PHE A 25 9.03 16.15 3.62
CA PHE A 25 7.71 16.76 3.68
C PHE A 25 7.52 17.51 5.01
N PRO A 26 8.22 18.63 5.23
CA PRO A 26 8.04 19.44 6.44
C PRO A 26 6.63 20.04 6.52
N ASP A 27 6.27 20.57 7.70
CA ASP A 27 5.05 21.37 7.90
C ASP A 27 4.94 22.48 6.83
N GLY A 28 3.80 22.57 6.16
CA GLY A 28 3.53 23.56 5.11
C GLY A 28 4.05 23.22 3.71
N SER A 29 4.51 21.99 3.48
CA SER A 29 5.00 21.53 2.16
C SER A 29 3.90 21.02 1.23
N MET A 30 2.75 20.63 1.78
CA MET A 30 1.59 20.11 1.08
C MET A 30 0.42 21.09 1.17
N THR A 31 -0.52 20.98 0.21
CA THR A 31 -1.75 21.79 0.21
C THR A 31 -2.87 21.05 0.93
N THR A 32 -2.64 20.69 2.20
CA THR A 32 -3.60 20.04 3.09
C THR A 32 -4.17 21.03 4.10
N PRO A 33 -5.36 20.78 4.67
CA PRO A 33 -5.91 21.61 5.74
C PRO A 33 -5.01 21.74 6.97
N GLU A 34 -4.17 20.75 7.23
CA GLU A 34 -3.32 20.60 8.41
C GLU A 34 -1.94 21.29 8.29
N ASN A 35 -1.60 21.86 7.13
CA ASN A 35 -0.26 22.32 6.73
C ASN A 35 0.37 23.51 7.49
N ALA A 36 -0.12 23.81 8.69
CA ALA A 36 0.42 24.84 9.57
C ALA A 36 0.21 24.47 11.05
N ASN A 37 0.32 23.18 11.38
CA ASN A 37 0.07 22.64 12.72
C ASN A 37 1.35 22.26 13.47
N GLY A 38 2.53 22.43 12.86
CA GLY A 38 3.83 22.04 13.43
C GLY A 38 4.20 20.57 13.24
N VAL A 39 3.48 19.83 12.41
CA VAL A 39 3.71 18.41 12.08
C VAL A 39 4.12 18.28 10.61
N PRO A 40 5.04 17.38 10.25
CA PRO A 40 5.31 17.03 8.85
C PRO A 40 4.03 16.64 8.12
N ASP A 41 3.66 17.34 7.05
CA ASP A 41 2.36 17.19 6.38
C ASP A 41 2.08 15.75 5.90
N ILE A 42 3.13 14.98 5.55
CA ILE A 42 2.98 13.56 5.18
C ILE A 42 2.47 12.69 6.35
N LEU A 43 2.82 13.05 7.59
CA LEU A 43 2.29 12.39 8.77
C LEU A 43 0.83 12.76 9.00
N ASP A 44 0.44 14.01 8.76
CA ASP A 44 -0.98 14.41 8.85
C ASP A 44 -1.85 13.63 7.87
N GLU A 45 -1.38 13.45 6.62
CA GLU A 45 -2.06 12.62 5.64
C GLU A 45 -2.15 11.15 6.11
N ALA A 46 -1.05 10.58 6.62
CA ALA A 46 -1.05 9.22 7.17
C ALA A 46 -1.97 9.09 8.41
N ARG A 47 -2.07 10.14 9.24
CA ARG A 47 -2.96 10.17 10.42
C ARG A 47 -4.43 10.09 10.03
N TRP A 48 -4.80 10.58 8.84
CA TRP A 48 -6.16 10.46 8.33
C TRP A 48 -6.60 9.01 8.20
N GLU A 49 -5.79 8.18 7.54
CA GLU A 49 -6.06 6.74 7.40
C GLU A 49 -5.89 6.00 8.73
N MET A 50 -4.90 6.37 9.56
CA MET A 50 -4.77 5.79 10.91
C MET A 50 -6.02 6.02 11.77
N ASN A 51 -6.64 7.20 11.73
CA ASN A 51 -7.88 7.46 12.45
C ASN A 51 -9.03 6.54 11.97
N PHE A 52 -9.10 6.28 10.66
CA PHE A 52 -10.04 5.30 10.11
C PHE A 52 -9.73 3.88 10.62
N MET A 53 -8.48 3.40 10.50
CA MET A 53 -8.11 2.04 10.91
C MET A 53 -8.29 1.82 12.43
N LEU A 54 -7.98 2.82 13.26
CA LEU A 54 -8.28 2.80 14.70
C LEU A 54 -9.79 2.70 14.98
N GLY A 55 -10.62 3.32 14.15
CA GLY A 55 -12.08 3.22 14.23
C GLY A 55 -12.65 1.89 13.73
N MET A 56 -11.85 1.06 13.06
CA MET A 56 -12.24 -0.27 12.57
C MET A 56 -11.97 -1.39 13.58
N GLN A 57 -11.27 -1.10 14.69
CA GLN A 57 -11.01 -2.06 15.75
C GLN A 57 -12.29 -2.33 16.55
N VAL A 58 -12.62 -3.60 16.74
CA VAL A 58 -13.77 -4.05 17.52
C VAL A 58 -13.58 -3.62 18.98
N PRO A 59 -14.53 -2.86 19.57
CA PRO A 59 -14.39 -2.33 20.92
C PRO A 59 -14.34 -3.39 22.03
N ASP A 60 -13.74 -3.04 23.16
CA ASP A 60 -13.76 -3.87 24.38
C ASP A 60 -15.19 -4.27 24.78
N GLY A 61 -15.35 -5.52 25.20
CA GLY A 61 -16.65 -6.07 25.63
C GLY A 61 -17.56 -6.54 24.49
N GLN A 62 -17.19 -6.31 23.22
CA GLN A 62 -17.88 -6.89 22.06
C GLN A 62 -17.28 -8.27 21.69
N PRO A 63 -18.04 -9.14 21.00
CA PRO A 63 -17.46 -10.35 20.40
C PRO A 63 -16.30 -10.00 19.47
N LEU A 64 -15.18 -10.71 19.58
CA LEU A 64 -13.94 -10.43 18.82
C LEU A 64 -13.25 -9.10 19.17
N ALA A 65 -13.43 -8.59 20.40
CA ALA A 65 -12.74 -7.40 20.89
C ALA A 65 -11.24 -7.40 20.52
N GLY A 66 -10.78 -6.28 19.98
CA GLY A 66 -9.41 -6.09 19.51
C GLY A 66 -9.12 -6.55 18.08
N MET A 67 -9.93 -7.46 17.50
CA MET A 67 -9.88 -7.75 16.07
C MET A 67 -10.32 -6.53 15.25
N VAL A 68 -9.98 -6.49 13.97
CA VAL A 68 -10.23 -5.33 13.11
C VAL A 68 -11.08 -5.74 11.92
N HIS A 69 -12.17 -5.00 11.70
CA HIS A 69 -13.04 -5.16 10.53
C HIS A 69 -12.22 -5.06 9.24
N HIS A 70 -12.40 -6.02 8.33
CA HIS A 70 -11.56 -6.11 7.15
C HIS A 70 -11.69 -4.87 6.24
N LYS A 71 -12.92 -4.38 6.08
CA LYS A 71 -13.28 -3.26 5.21
C LYS A 71 -14.67 -2.73 5.52
N LEU A 72 -14.98 -1.56 4.94
CA LEU A 72 -16.30 -0.95 4.92
C LEU A 72 -16.62 -0.43 3.52
N HIS A 73 -17.77 -0.80 2.99
CA HIS A 73 -18.23 -0.32 1.68
C HIS A 73 -19.76 -0.42 1.56
N ASP A 74 -20.26 0.06 0.44
CA ASP A 74 -21.68 0.03 0.10
C ASP A 74 -22.07 -1.41 -0.27
N ARG A 75 -23.36 -1.75 -0.24
CA ARG A 75 -23.81 -3.14 -0.49
C ARG A 75 -23.49 -3.64 -1.91
N HIS A 76 -23.56 -2.75 -2.89
CA HIS A 76 -23.36 -3.05 -4.31
C HIS A 76 -22.44 -2.01 -4.93
N TRP A 77 -21.71 -2.38 -5.97
CA TRP A 77 -20.90 -1.42 -6.73
C TRP A 77 -21.79 -0.32 -7.33
N SER A 78 -21.45 0.93 -7.07
CA SER A 78 -22.06 2.05 -7.80
C SER A 78 -21.53 2.10 -9.23
N GLY A 79 -22.33 2.68 -10.14
CA GLY A 79 -21.94 2.92 -11.52
C GLY A 79 -20.74 3.87 -11.67
N VAL A 80 -20.11 3.85 -12.86
CA VAL A 80 -18.94 4.65 -13.19
C VAL A 80 -19.16 5.34 -14.56
N PRO A 81 -18.99 6.68 -14.67
CA PRO A 81 -18.72 7.61 -13.58
C PRO A 81 -19.96 7.82 -12.68
N SER A 82 -19.74 8.25 -11.44
CA SER A 82 -20.82 8.62 -10.51
C SER A 82 -20.42 9.80 -9.62
N LYS A 83 -21.37 10.71 -9.38
CA LYS A 83 -21.17 11.83 -8.46
C LYS A 83 -21.34 11.34 -7.03
N LEU A 84 -20.42 11.72 -6.15
CA LEU A 84 -20.56 11.44 -4.73
C LEU A 84 -21.76 12.20 -4.18
N PRO A 85 -22.64 11.56 -3.38
CA PRO A 85 -23.72 12.27 -2.71
C PRO A 85 -23.16 13.32 -1.75
N THR A 86 -23.76 14.51 -1.70
CA THR A 86 -23.39 15.56 -0.73
C THR A 86 -23.85 15.23 0.69
N THR A 87 -24.75 14.25 0.84
CA THR A 87 -25.25 13.72 2.11
C THR A 87 -25.40 12.21 2.00
N ILE A 88 -24.83 11.46 2.93
CA ILE A 88 -24.93 9.99 2.98
C ILE A 88 -25.42 9.60 4.38
N ASN A 89 -26.54 8.88 4.45
CA ASN A 89 -26.92 8.17 5.66
C ASN A 89 -26.21 6.82 5.67
N SER A 90 -25.09 6.72 6.39
CA SER A 90 -24.29 5.49 6.41
C SER A 90 -25.01 4.32 7.10
N ASP A 91 -26.01 4.59 7.93
CA ASP A 91 -26.79 3.58 8.66
C ASP A 91 -28.08 3.17 7.94
N ASP A 92 -28.31 3.66 6.72
CA ASP A 92 -29.48 3.26 5.93
C ASP A 92 -29.40 1.76 5.54
N PRO A 93 -30.43 0.94 5.83
CA PRO A 93 -30.35 -0.50 5.60
C PRO A 93 -30.32 -0.90 4.11
N ASN A 94 -30.66 0.01 3.20
CA ASN A 94 -30.73 -0.25 1.75
C ASN A 94 -29.61 0.45 0.96
N SER A 95 -29.13 1.59 1.45
CA SER A 95 -28.18 2.48 0.76
C SER A 95 -27.01 2.93 1.63
N GLY A 96 -26.92 2.41 2.85
CA GLY A 96 -25.83 2.68 3.78
C GLY A 96 -24.58 1.88 3.49
N ARG A 97 -23.66 1.90 4.46
CA ARG A 97 -22.34 1.27 4.36
C ARG A 97 -22.24 0.19 5.43
N PHE A 98 -21.61 -0.92 5.07
CA PHE A 98 -21.58 -2.11 5.89
C PHE A 98 -20.15 -2.44 6.28
N LEU A 99 -19.94 -2.76 7.55
CA LEU A 99 -18.71 -3.36 8.03
C LEU A 99 -18.68 -4.82 7.59
N MET A 100 -17.58 -5.21 6.96
CA MET A 100 -17.31 -6.62 6.73
C MET A 100 -16.71 -7.25 7.99
N PRO A 101 -16.88 -8.57 8.18
CA PRO A 101 -16.29 -9.30 9.31
C PRO A 101 -14.82 -8.95 9.55
N PRO A 102 -14.36 -8.99 10.82
CA PRO A 102 -12.95 -8.89 11.11
C PRO A 102 -12.13 -9.98 10.43
N SER A 103 -10.87 -9.68 10.14
CA SER A 103 -9.91 -10.68 9.67
C SER A 103 -8.56 -10.56 10.39
N THR A 104 -7.81 -11.65 10.44
CA THR A 104 -6.47 -11.67 11.03
C THR A 104 -5.53 -10.73 10.27
N ALA A 105 -5.56 -10.74 8.93
CA ALA A 105 -4.77 -9.84 8.10
C ALA A 105 -5.02 -8.35 8.42
N ALA A 106 -6.29 -7.92 8.49
CA ALA A 106 -6.64 -6.54 8.83
C ALA A 106 -6.23 -6.17 10.27
N THR A 107 -6.34 -7.13 11.18
CA THR A 107 -5.94 -6.96 12.59
C THR A 107 -4.43 -6.74 12.70
N LEU A 108 -3.64 -7.51 11.96
CA LEU A 108 -2.18 -7.38 11.95
C LEU A 108 -1.70 -6.15 11.18
N ASN A 109 -2.39 -5.74 10.12
CA ASN A 109 -2.15 -4.47 9.44
C ASN A 109 -2.34 -3.27 10.39
N LEU A 110 -3.40 -3.27 11.22
CA LEU A 110 -3.55 -2.27 12.28
C LEU A 110 -2.44 -2.39 13.32
N ALA A 111 -2.10 -3.60 13.76
CA ALA A 111 -1.05 -3.79 14.76
C ALA A 111 0.29 -3.20 14.30
N ALA A 112 0.68 -3.46 13.06
CA ALA A 112 1.90 -2.95 12.46
C ALA A 112 1.89 -1.42 12.31
N THR A 113 0.88 -0.88 11.63
CA THR A 113 0.79 0.58 11.37
C THR A 113 0.55 1.40 12.63
N ALA A 114 -0.19 0.87 13.61
CA ALA A 114 -0.40 1.56 14.88
C ALA A 114 0.87 1.52 15.76
N ALA A 115 1.68 0.47 15.71
CA ALA A 115 3.00 0.47 16.37
C ALA A 115 3.92 1.53 15.73
N GLN A 116 3.97 1.57 14.39
CA GLN A 116 4.70 2.61 13.66
C GLN A 116 4.21 4.02 13.96
N CYS A 117 2.89 4.24 13.96
CA CYS A 117 2.26 5.48 14.39
C CYS A 117 2.76 5.90 15.79
N ALA A 118 2.73 4.99 16.76
CA ALA A 118 3.08 5.31 18.14
C ALA A 118 4.50 5.87 18.29
N ARG A 119 5.49 5.32 17.60
CA ARG A 119 6.87 5.82 17.71
C ARG A 119 7.08 7.16 17.00
N VAL A 120 6.48 7.38 15.82
CA VAL A 120 6.71 8.62 15.06
C VAL A 120 5.93 9.81 15.63
N TRP A 121 4.75 9.56 16.21
CA TRP A 121 3.89 10.61 16.75
C TRP A 121 4.25 11.07 18.16
N LYS A 122 5.07 10.32 18.89
CA LYS A 122 5.38 10.61 20.31
C LYS A 122 5.85 12.04 20.57
N GLN A 123 6.60 12.62 19.64
CA GLN A 123 7.14 13.98 19.75
C GLN A 123 6.15 15.09 19.34
N PHE A 124 5.09 14.73 18.61
CA PHE A 124 4.11 15.67 18.04
C PHE A 124 2.77 15.65 18.82
N ASP A 125 2.30 14.45 19.15
CA ASP A 125 1.04 14.20 19.86
C ASP A 125 1.17 12.91 20.68
N ALA A 126 1.64 13.05 21.93
CA ALA A 126 1.86 11.92 22.82
C ALA A 126 0.57 11.15 23.14
N ALA A 127 -0.57 11.82 23.23
CA ALA A 127 -1.85 11.17 23.51
C ALA A 127 -2.30 10.30 22.32
N PHE A 128 -2.10 10.79 21.10
CA PHE A 128 -2.35 9.99 19.90
C PHE A 128 -1.37 8.82 19.78
N ALA A 129 -0.09 9.04 20.07
CA ALA A 129 0.92 7.98 20.12
C ALA A 129 0.55 6.86 21.11
N ASP A 130 0.11 7.21 22.33
CA ASP A 130 -0.32 6.24 23.34
C ASP A 130 -1.57 5.47 22.90
N ARG A 131 -2.52 6.15 22.24
CA ARG A 131 -3.70 5.50 21.64
C ARG A 131 -3.30 4.51 20.55
N CYS A 132 -2.37 4.89 19.69
CA CYS A 132 -1.82 4.03 18.64
C CYS A 132 -1.14 2.78 19.25
N LEU A 133 -0.27 2.95 20.27
CA LEU A 133 0.40 1.82 20.90
C LEU A 133 -0.59 0.86 21.57
N LYS A 134 -1.56 1.40 22.31
CA LYS A 134 -2.60 0.56 22.94
C LYS A 134 -3.37 -0.24 21.90
N ALA A 135 -3.79 0.39 20.80
CA ALA A 135 -4.50 -0.29 19.73
C ALA A 135 -3.65 -1.40 19.09
N ALA A 136 -2.35 -1.15 18.91
CA ALA A 136 -1.39 -2.09 18.34
C ALA A 136 -1.26 -3.36 19.18
N GLU A 137 -1.02 -3.20 20.49
CA GLU A 137 -0.88 -4.34 21.41
C GLU A 137 -2.19 -5.12 21.58
N THR A 138 -3.33 -4.43 21.61
CA THR A 138 -4.65 -5.07 21.62
C THR A 138 -4.89 -5.88 20.35
N ALA A 139 -4.58 -5.32 19.18
CA ALA A 139 -4.74 -6.00 17.89
C ALA A 139 -3.83 -7.23 17.79
N TRP A 140 -2.55 -7.11 18.19
CA TRP A 140 -1.62 -8.24 18.25
C TRP A 140 -2.16 -9.41 19.09
N ASN A 141 -2.65 -9.10 20.31
CA ASN A 141 -3.19 -10.12 21.20
C ASN A 141 -4.44 -10.79 20.63
N ALA A 142 -5.33 -10.00 20.00
CA ALA A 142 -6.52 -10.52 19.34
C ALA A 142 -6.18 -11.41 18.14
N ALA A 143 -5.23 -10.99 17.29
CA ALA A 143 -4.76 -11.78 16.16
C ALA A 143 -4.15 -13.12 16.61
N LYS A 144 -3.36 -13.14 17.69
CA LYS A 144 -2.84 -14.39 18.26
C LYS A 144 -3.93 -15.33 18.79
N ALA A 145 -5.04 -14.78 19.28
CA ALA A 145 -6.19 -15.58 19.72
C ALA A 145 -7.05 -16.08 18.54
N HIS A 146 -6.96 -15.42 17.37
CA HIS A 146 -7.70 -15.73 16.15
C HIS A 146 -6.76 -15.75 14.93
N PRO A 147 -5.77 -16.65 14.86
CA PRO A 147 -4.70 -16.59 13.86
C PRO A 147 -5.13 -17.02 12.45
N ASP A 148 -6.29 -17.65 12.33
CA ASP A 148 -6.83 -18.27 11.11
C ASP A 148 -8.19 -17.69 10.69
N MET A 149 -8.56 -16.51 11.20
CA MET A 149 -9.76 -15.79 10.80
C MET A 149 -9.52 -15.05 9.47
N LEU A 150 -9.39 -15.82 8.40
CA LEU A 150 -9.13 -15.35 7.04
C LEU A 150 -10.40 -14.77 6.39
N TYR A 151 -10.22 -13.94 5.36
CA TYR A 151 -11.31 -13.32 4.63
C TYR A 151 -11.26 -13.68 3.13
N PRO A 152 -11.90 -14.77 2.69
CA PRO A 152 -11.93 -15.14 1.27
C PRO A 152 -12.93 -14.32 0.43
N GLY A 153 -13.61 -13.34 1.04
CA GLY A 153 -14.82 -12.71 0.51
C GLY A 153 -16.09 -13.36 1.05
N THR A 154 -17.23 -12.66 0.94
CA THR A 154 -18.54 -13.20 1.35
C THR A 154 -19.57 -13.06 0.22
N PRO A 155 -20.65 -13.85 0.18
CA PRO A 155 -21.71 -13.65 -0.80
C PRO A 155 -22.40 -12.27 -0.73
N ALA A 156 -22.24 -11.55 0.39
CA ALA A 156 -22.73 -10.19 0.59
C ALA A 156 -21.72 -9.11 0.16
N ASP A 157 -20.56 -9.51 -0.39
CA ASP A 157 -19.42 -8.67 -0.75
C ASP A 157 -19.50 -8.14 -2.20
N ASP A 158 -20.67 -7.66 -2.61
CA ASP A 158 -20.92 -7.24 -4.00
C ASP A 158 -20.56 -5.78 -4.28
N GLY A 159 -20.07 -5.04 -3.28
CA GLY A 159 -19.78 -3.60 -3.38
C GLY A 159 -18.33 -3.20 -3.15
N GLY A 160 -17.41 -4.16 -3.09
CA GLY A 160 -16.00 -3.89 -2.84
C GLY A 160 -15.09 -5.05 -3.21
N GLY A 161 -13.83 -4.74 -3.56
CA GLY A 161 -12.81 -5.77 -3.81
C GLY A 161 -12.49 -6.58 -2.55
N ASN A 162 -12.22 -7.88 -2.69
CA ASN A 162 -12.09 -8.80 -1.55
C ASN A 162 -10.87 -8.52 -0.69
N TYR A 163 -9.72 -8.19 -1.29
CA TYR A 163 -8.41 -8.16 -0.59
C TYR A 163 -8.18 -9.40 0.28
N GLY A 164 -8.58 -10.55 -0.27
CA GLY A 164 -8.46 -11.84 0.41
C GLY A 164 -7.03 -12.35 0.38
N ASP A 165 -6.66 -13.01 1.47
CA ASP A 165 -5.36 -13.62 1.69
C ASP A 165 -5.57 -14.90 2.50
N ASP A 166 -4.88 -15.96 2.11
CA ASP A 166 -4.96 -17.29 2.72
C ASP A 166 -3.77 -17.61 3.63
N ASN A 167 -2.79 -16.70 3.75
CA ASN A 167 -1.61 -16.88 4.57
C ASN A 167 -1.18 -15.57 5.23
N VAL A 168 -1.41 -15.48 6.55
CA VAL A 168 -1.10 -14.27 7.33
C VAL A 168 0.23 -14.33 8.10
N GLN A 169 1.11 -15.28 7.78
CA GLN A 169 2.38 -15.45 8.53
C GLN A 169 3.33 -14.26 8.33
N ASP A 170 3.27 -13.63 7.16
CA ASP A 170 4.04 -12.44 6.85
C ASP A 170 3.49 -11.20 7.54
N GLU A 171 2.16 -11.05 7.68
CA GLU A 171 1.55 -9.98 8.48
C GLU A 171 1.92 -10.11 9.95
N PHE A 172 1.99 -11.35 10.48
CA PHE A 172 2.46 -11.59 11.84
C PHE A 172 3.91 -11.15 12.00
N TYR A 173 4.77 -11.49 11.05
CA TYR A 173 6.16 -11.05 11.05
C TYR A 173 6.29 -9.52 10.97
N TRP A 174 5.52 -8.87 10.09
CA TRP A 174 5.52 -7.43 9.94
C TRP A 174 5.04 -6.72 11.21
N ALA A 175 3.90 -7.13 11.78
CA ALA A 175 3.39 -6.56 13.02
C ALA A 175 4.38 -6.74 14.19
N ALA A 176 5.00 -7.92 14.31
CA ALA A 176 6.01 -8.17 15.33
C ALA A 176 7.24 -7.28 15.15
N ALA A 177 7.70 -7.06 13.92
CA ALA A 177 8.82 -6.17 13.61
C ALA A 177 8.51 -4.73 14.07
N GLU A 178 7.35 -4.20 13.72
CA GLU A 178 6.95 -2.83 14.09
C GLU A 178 6.76 -2.68 15.61
N LEU A 179 6.15 -3.67 16.26
CA LEU A 179 5.99 -3.70 17.72
C LEU A 179 7.34 -3.84 18.44
N TYR A 180 8.27 -4.63 17.91
CA TYR A 180 9.61 -4.75 18.45
C TYR A 180 10.37 -3.42 18.38
N ILE A 181 10.40 -2.76 17.21
CA ILE A 181 11.06 -1.46 17.02
C ILE A 181 10.48 -0.43 17.99
N THR A 182 9.17 -0.43 18.16
CA THR A 182 8.44 0.58 18.96
C THR A 182 8.59 0.37 20.47
N THR A 183 8.62 -0.88 20.93
CA THR A 183 8.53 -1.22 22.37
C THR A 183 9.81 -1.81 22.96
N GLY A 184 10.66 -2.41 22.14
CA GLY A 184 11.83 -3.17 22.57
C GLY A 184 11.51 -4.44 23.37
N LYS A 185 10.25 -4.88 23.44
CA LYS A 185 9.85 -6.06 24.23
C LYS A 185 10.42 -7.35 23.63
N VAL A 186 10.92 -8.22 24.51
CA VAL A 186 11.55 -9.50 24.15
C VAL A 186 10.61 -10.44 23.40
N GLU A 187 9.31 -10.42 23.69
CA GLU A 187 8.35 -11.30 23.03
C GLU A 187 8.25 -11.05 21.51
N PHE A 188 8.38 -9.80 21.08
CA PHE A 188 8.35 -9.44 19.66
C PHE A 188 9.70 -9.72 19.00
N HIS A 189 10.80 -9.45 19.72
CA HIS A 189 12.14 -9.85 19.28
C HIS A 189 12.21 -11.36 18.98
N ASP A 190 11.75 -12.18 19.92
CA ASP A 190 11.82 -13.63 19.80
C ASP A 190 10.91 -14.13 18.67
N PHE A 191 9.74 -13.50 18.47
CA PHE A 191 8.88 -13.81 17.34
C PHE A 191 9.54 -13.46 16.00
N VAL A 192 10.11 -12.26 15.87
CA VAL A 192 10.83 -11.78 14.68
C VAL A 192 11.97 -12.72 14.36
N THR A 193 12.84 -13.00 15.32
CA THR A 193 14.08 -13.77 15.09
C THR A 193 13.84 -15.25 14.79
N ALA A 194 12.74 -15.82 15.30
CA ALA A 194 12.30 -17.17 14.97
C ALA A 194 11.61 -17.29 13.60
N SER A 195 11.18 -16.18 12.99
CA SER A 195 10.45 -16.18 11.72
C SER A 195 11.38 -16.56 10.54
N PRO A 196 10.91 -17.41 9.60
CA PRO A 196 11.66 -17.68 8.36
C PRO A 196 11.88 -16.41 7.52
N PHE A 197 10.99 -15.43 7.62
CA PHE A 197 11.09 -14.14 6.92
C PHE A 197 12.20 -13.24 7.46
N PHE A 198 12.63 -13.43 8.72
CA PHE A 198 13.81 -12.74 9.25
C PHE A 198 15.11 -13.35 8.74
N GLN A 199 15.12 -14.67 8.52
CA GLN A 199 16.29 -15.38 8.01
C GLN A 199 16.46 -15.17 6.51
N ASN A 200 15.35 -15.09 5.77
CA ASN A 200 15.34 -14.88 4.33
C ASN A 200 14.36 -13.77 3.97
N PHE A 201 14.90 -12.63 3.54
CA PHE A 201 14.11 -11.51 3.03
C PHE A 201 13.16 -11.95 1.91
N SER A 202 11.88 -11.65 2.10
CA SER A 202 10.85 -11.75 1.05
C SER A 202 10.72 -10.41 0.36
N SER A 203 11.04 -10.34 -0.93
CA SER A 203 11.06 -9.08 -1.68
C SER A 203 9.69 -8.65 -2.22
N GLY A 204 8.65 -9.47 -2.04
CA GLY A 204 7.28 -9.10 -2.37
C GLY A 204 6.80 -8.01 -1.43
N LEU A 205 6.50 -6.83 -1.97
CA LEU A 205 5.81 -5.75 -1.26
C LEU A 205 4.45 -5.56 -1.94
N SER A 206 3.41 -6.14 -1.35
CA SER A 206 2.04 -5.98 -1.83
C SER A 206 1.09 -5.96 -0.65
N TRP A 207 -0.18 -5.62 -0.89
CA TRP A 207 -1.21 -5.61 0.15
C TRP A 207 -1.44 -6.99 0.81
N GLY A 208 -1.04 -8.09 0.16
CA GLY A 208 -1.11 -9.46 0.69
C GLY A 208 0.25 -10.17 0.67
N SER A 209 1.34 -9.40 0.69
CA SER A 209 2.70 -9.91 0.87
C SER A 209 3.49 -8.85 1.63
N THR A 210 3.49 -8.95 2.95
CA THR A 210 3.86 -7.84 3.85
C THR A 210 5.16 -8.07 4.60
N ALA A 211 5.78 -9.25 4.48
CA ALA A 211 7.00 -9.57 5.20
C ALA A 211 8.15 -8.59 4.88
N GLY A 212 8.28 -8.18 3.61
CA GLY A 212 9.31 -7.23 3.22
C GLY A 212 9.18 -5.89 3.94
N LEU A 213 7.96 -5.46 4.31
CA LEU A 213 7.73 -4.21 5.05
C LEU A 213 8.40 -4.27 6.43
N GLY A 214 8.21 -5.37 7.17
CA GLY A 214 8.86 -5.58 8.47
C GLY A 214 10.38 -5.64 8.37
N SER A 215 10.92 -6.33 7.35
CA SER A 215 12.37 -6.39 7.13
C SER A 215 12.96 -5.02 6.77
N ILE A 216 12.26 -4.20 5.98
CA ILE A 216 12.66 -2.83 5.66
C ILE A 216 12.72 -1.98 6.94
N SER A 217 11.66 -1.98 7.76
CA SER A 217 11.66 -1.21 9.02
C SER A 217 12.81 -1.60 9.94
N LEU A 218 13.08 -2.91 10.07
CA LEU A 218 14.21 -3.41 10.87
C LEU A 218 15.58 -2.99 10.31
N ALA A 219 15.69 -2.78 8.99
CA ALA A 219 16.93 -2.40 8.32
C ALA A 219 17.20 -0.88 8.36
N ILE A 220 16.16 -0.04 8.39
CA ILE A 220 16.30 1.42 8.29
C ILE A 220 16.09 2.16 9.62
N VAL A 221 15.23 1.65 10.50
CA VAL A 221 14.91 2.33 11.77
C VAL A 221 15.86 1.84 12.87
N PRO A 222 16.50 2.74 13.65
CA PRO A 222 17.32 2.33 14.79
C PRO A 222 16.57 1.42 15.76
N ASN A 223 17.15 0.26 16.07
CA ASN A 223 16.57 -0.74 16.97
C ASN A 223 17.68 -1.55 17.67
N SER A 224 17.30 -2.48 18.55
CA SER A 224 18.23 -3.22 19.41
C SER A 224 18.67 -4.58 18.84
N LEU A 225 18.45 -4.86 17.54
CA LEU A 225 19.01 -6.05 16.90
C LEU A 225 20.55 -6.01 16.93
N PRO A 226 21.21 -7.17 16.95
CA PRO A 226 22.65 -7.25 16.68
C PRO A 226 23.01 -6.55 15.36
N ALA A 227 24.12 -5.82 15.33
CA ALA A 227 24.57 -5.09 14.13
C ALA A 227 24.77 -6.02 12.91
N ASP A 228 25.20 -7.26 13.16
CA ASP A 228 25.36 -8.28 12.12
C ASP A 228 24.02 -8.69 11.50
N ASP A 229 22.93 -8.71 12.28
CA ASP A 229 21.58 -9.00 11.77
C ASP A 229 21.06 -7.86 10.91
N VAL A 230 21.24 -6.61 11.34
CA VAL A 230 20.87 -5.42 10.54
C VAL A 230 21.66 -5.39 9.22
N THR A 231 22.96 -5.67 9.27
CA THR A 231 23.82 -5.76 8.09
C THR A 231 23.35 -6.85 7.14
N ARG A 232 23.04 -8.05 7.67
CA ARG A 232 22.51 -9.17 6.89
C ARG A 232 21.18 -8.82 6.20
N LEU A 233 20.27 -8.13 6.87
CA LEU A 233 19.01 -7.68 6.26
C LEU A 233 19.27 -6.70 5.11
N ARG A 234 20.15 -5.71 5.30
CA ARG A 234 20.55 -4.75 4.24
C ARG A 234 21.19 -5.43 3.04
N ASP A 235 22.03 -6.44 3.28
CA ASP A 235 22.66 -7.25 2.23
C ASP A 235 21.60 -8.05 1.44
N GLN A 236 20.62 -8.63 2.13
CA GLN A 236 19.54 -9.37 1.48
C GLN A 236 18.62 -8.47 0.65
N ILE A 237 18.31 -7.26 1.13
CA ILE A 237 17.57 -6.24 0.38
C ILE A 237 18.37 -5.83 -0.88
N SER A 238 19.66 -5.58 -0.73
CA SER A 238 20.55 -5.23 -1.86
C SER A 238 20.67 -6.37 -2.89
N LYS A 239 20.64 -7.63 -2.42
CA LYS A 239 20.61 -8.80 -3.29
C LYS A 239 19.29 -8.92 -4.06
N ALA A 240 18.15 -8.57 -3.44
CA ALA A 240 16.88 -8.51 -4.16
C ALA A 240 16.91 -7.42 -5.25
N ALA A 241 17.48 -6.25 -4.93
CA ALA A 241 17.70 -5.18 -5.91
C ALA A 241 18.59 -5.64 -7.09
N ASP A 242 19.65 -6.42 -6.85
CA ASP A 242 20.45 -7.02 -7.93
C ASP A 242 19.61 -7.94 -8.83
N GLY A 243 18.68 -8.70 -8.25
CA GLY A 243 17.72 -9.51 -9.00
C GLY A 243 16.84 -8.66 -9.91
N TYR A 244 16.30 -7.55 -9.41
CA TYR A 244 15.49 -6.63 -10.20
C TYR A 244 16.26 -5.96 -11.33
N LEU A 245 17.52 -5.56 -11.10
CA LEU A 245 18.39 -5.05 -12.15
C LEU A 245 18.68 -6.11 -13.22
N ALA A 246 18.91 -7.36 -12.82
CA ALA A 246 19.15 -8.46 -13.76
C ALA A 246 17.89 -8.78 -14.61
N THR A 247 16.69 -8.59 -14.05
CA THR A 247 15.42 -8.67 -14.79
C THR A 247 15.28 -7.48 -15.75
N SER A 248 15.44 -6.25 -15.26
CA SER A 248 15.38 -5.02 -16.06
C SER A 248 16.32 -5.07 -17.28
N GLN A 249 17.52 -5.63 -17.15
CA GLN A 249 18.47 -5.78 -18.26
C GLN A 249 18.00 -6.73 -19.38
N LYS A 250 17.02 -7.60 -19.11
CA LYS A 250 16.45 -8.54 -20.08
C LYS A 250 15.16 -8.00 -20.71
N GLU A 251 14.57 -6.96 -20.13
CA GLU A 251 13.33 -6.33 -20.59
C GLU A 251 13.64 -5.18 -21.55
N GLY A 252 12.92 -5.14 -22.69
CA GLY A 252 13.15 -4.12 -23.72
C GLY A 252 12.91 -2.68 -23.23
N TYR A 253 11.97 -2.50 -22.31
CA TYR A 253 11.61 -1.23 -21.68
C TYR A 253 12.17 -1.08 -20.26
N ARG A 254 13.11 -1.96 -19.88
CA ARG A 254 13.88 -1.88 -18.63
C ARG A 254 13.07 -1.77 -17.33
N ALA A 255 11.78 -2.12 -17.33
CA ALA A 255 11.00 -2.23 -16.11
C ALA A 255 11.62 -3.26 -15.15
N PRO A 256 11.70 -3.01 -13.84
CA PRO A 256 12.27 -3.93 -12.86
C PRO A 256 11.31 -5.08 -12.49
N MET A 257 10.60 -5.64 -13.47
CA MET A 257 9.60 -6.70 -13.28
C MET A 257 9.64 -7.68 -14.44
N ALA A 258 9.30 -8.94 -14.20
CA ALA A 258 9.26 -9.96 -15.23
C ALA A 258 7.93 -9.95 -15.99
N ALA A 259 7.87 -10.64 -17.13
CA ALA A 259 6.63 -10.79 -17.90
C ALA A 259 5.47 -11.43 -17.11
N SER A 260 5.75 -12.24 -16.07
CA SER A 260 4.74 -12.82 -15.17
C SER A 260 4.11 -11.79 -14.22
N ASP A 261 4.76 -10.65 -14.02
CA ASP A 261 4.42 -9.67 -12.98
C ASP A 261 3.52 -8.55 -13.53
N TYR A 262 3.15 -8.63 -14.81
CA TYR A 262 2.04 -7.85 -15.37
C TYR A 262 0.71 -8.38 -14.82
N VAL A 263 0.43 -8.07 -13.56
CA VAL A 263 -0.82 -8.38 -12.86
C VAL A 263 -1.72 -7.15 -12.78
N TRP A 264 -2.88 -7.27 -12.15
CA TRP A 264 -3.70 -6.09 -11.82
C TRP A 264 -2.92 -5.21 -10.83
N GLY A 265 -2.51 -4.02 -11.27
CA GLY A 265 -1.65 -3.14 -10.49
C GLY A 265 -0.16 -3.36 -10.75
N SER A 266 0.23 -3.81 -11.94
CA SER A 266 1.64 -4.03 -12.32
C SER A 266 2.52 -2.79 -12.17
N ASP A 267 1.99 -1.58 -12.37
CA ASP A 267 2.76 -0.35 -12.12
C ASP A 267 3.14 -0.20 -10.65
N SER A 268 2.31 -0.73 -9.74
CA SER A 268 2.68 -0.79 -8.32
C SER A 268 3.76 -1.82 -8.02
N VAL A 269 3.89 -2.88 -8.82
CA VAL A 269 5.02 -3.81 -8.72
C VAL A 269 6.31 -3.08 -9.10
N VAL A 270 6.29 -2.28 -10.17
CA VAL A 270 7.43 -1.44 -10.56
C VAL A 270 7.79 -0.45 -9.46
N LEU A 271 6.82 0.28 -8.91
CA LEU A 271 7.04 1.26 -7.84
C LEU A 271 7.60 0.61 -6.55
N ASN A 272 7.03 -0.51 -6.12
CA ASN A 272 7.51 -1.22 -4.94
C ASN A 272 8.92 -1.80 -5.13
N ASN A 273 9.24 -2.34 -6.31
CA ASN A 273 10.60 -2.77 -6.63
C ASN A 273 11.58 -1.58 -6.67
N THR A 274 11.08 -0.39 -7.01
CA THR A 274 11.86 0.86 -7.02
C THR A 274 12.24 1.30 -5.61
N ILE A 275 11.37 1.10 -4.60
CA ILE A 275 11.74 1.30 -3.18
C ILE A 275 12.93 0.41 -2.81
N ILE A 276 12.93 -0.86 -3.19
CA ILE A 276 14.03 -1.80 -2.92
C ILE A 276 15.32 -1.36 -3.62
N LEU A 277 15.25 -0.89 -4.87
CA LEU A 277 16.38 -0.32 -5.59
C LEU A 277 16.93 0.93 -4.87
N ALA A 278 16.06 1.84 -4.43
CA ALA A 278 16.48 3.05 -3.70
C ALA A 278 17.18 2.71 -2.38
N LEU A 279 16.61 1.80 -1.58
CA LEU A 279 17.23 1.34 -0.33
C LEU A 279 18.59 0.67 -0.56
N ALA A 280 18.73 -0.13 -1.61
CA ALA A 280 20.02 -0.72 -1.98
C ALA A 280 21.07 0.35 -2.34
N HIS A 281 20.65 1.44 -3.00
CA HIS A 281 21.52 2.60 -3.23
C HIS A 281 21.96 3.22 -1.90
N ASP A 282 21.04 3.45 -0.96
CA ASP A 282 21.36 4.05 0.33
C ASP A 282 22.31 3.20 1.17
N PHE A 283 22.16 1.88 1.14
CA PHE A 283 23.02 0.98 1.93
C PHE A 283 24.42 0.82 1.35
N THR A 284 24.57 0.90 0.02
CA THR A 284 25.81 0.53 -0.66
C THR A 284 26.55 1.71 -1.28
N GLY A 285 25.84 2.80 -1.59
CA GLY A 285 26.34 3.91 -2.41
C GLY A 285 26.54 3.57 -3.89
N ASP A 286 26.17 2.36 -4.36
CA ASP A 286 26.38 1.95 -5.74
C ASP A 286 25.35 2.62 -6.67
N ALA A 287 25.85 3.41 -7.62
CA ALA A 287 25.03 4.16 -8.56
C ALA A 287 24.21 3.28 -9.53
N LYS A 288 24.53 1.99 -9.68
CA LYS A 288 23.74 1.07 -10.52
C LYS A 288 22.28 0.99 -10.07
N TYR A 289 22.04 1.07 -8.76
CA TYR A 289 20.70 1.00 -8.19
C TYR A 289 19.89 2.26 -8.49
N LEU A 290 20.52 3.44 -8.39
CA LEU A 290 19.92 4.71 -8.82
C LEU A 290 19.60 4.73 -10.33
N GLY A 291 20.46 4.11 -11.15
CA GLY A 291 20.17 3.88 -12.57
C GLY A 291 18.95 2.98 -12.81
N GLY A 292 18.70 2.02 -11.92
CA GLY A 292 17.47 1.22 -11.89
C GLY A 292 16.24 2.06 -11.54
N VAL A 293 16.33 2.88 -10.48
CA VAL A 293 15.27 3.82 -10.08
C VAL A 293 14.88 4.74 -11.24
N THR A 294 15.88 5.29 -11.94
CA THR A 294 15.65 6.15 -13.11
C THR A 294 14.90 5.39 -14.21
N ALA A 295 15.33 4.17 -14.55
CA ALA A 295 14.68 3.35 -15.57
C ALA A 295 13.23 2.98 -15.21
N SER A 296 12.94 2.75 -13.92
CA SER A 296 11.56 2.54 -13.45
C SER A 296 10.69 3.77 -13.69
N MET A 297 11.20 4.97 -13.42
CA MET A 297 10.46 6.21 -13.67
C MET A 297 10.32 6.50 -15.16
N ASP A 298 11.34 6.21 -15.97
CA ASP A 298 11.26 6.29 -17.43
C ASP A 298 10.11 5.41 -17.95
N TYR A 299 10.03 4.16 -17.47
CA TYR A 299 8.93 3.24 -17.79
C TYR A 299 7.55 3.82 -17.42
N LEU A 300 7.37 4.30 -16.19
CA LEU A 300 6.09 4.85 -15.71
C LEU A 300 5.69 6.13 -16.44
N LEU A 301 6.66 6.89 -16.96
CA LEU A 301 6.46 8.18 -17.60
C LEU A 301 6.45 8.13 -19.14
N GLY A 302 6.54 6.94 -19.74
CA GLY A 302 6.26 6.74 -21.16
C GLY A 302 7.22 5.84 -21.93
N ASP A 303 8.36 5.44 -21.36
CA ASP A 303 9.28 4.47 -21.99
C ASP A 303 8.75 3.03 -21.79
N ASN A 304 7.60 2.77 -22.40
CA ASN A 304 6.89 1.50 -22.30
C ASN A 304 6.21 1.12 -23.61
N ALA A 305 5.69 -0.10 -23.68
CA ALA A 305 5.16 -0.70 -24.90
C ALA A 305 3.90 -0.03 -25.47
N VAL A 306 3.30 0.91 -24.75
CA VAL A 306 2.11 1.67 -25.14
C VAL A 306 2.36 3.17 -25.25
N ASN A 307 3.59 3.64 -24.99
CA ASN A 307 3.99 5.05 -25.04
C ASN A 307 3.06 5.96 -24.20
N GLN A 308 2.70 5.48 -23.01
CA GLN A 308 1.74 6.10 -22.10
C GLN A 308 2.47 6.52 -20.82
N SER A 309 2.30 7.75 -20.36
CA SER A 309 2.57 8.04 -18.95
C SER A 309 1.38 7.55 -18.12
N PHE A 310 1.67 6.64 -17.19
CA PHE A 310 0.70 6.08 -16.26
C PHE A 310 0.42 6.99 -15.05
N VAL A 311 1.01 8.19 -15.03
CA VAL A 311 0.79 9.21 -14.01
C VAL A 311 0.02 10.38 -14.62
N SER A 312 -1.16 10.68 -14.10
CA SER A 312 -2.02 11.75 -14.63
C SER A 312 -1.30 13.11 -14.56
N GLY A 313 -1.45 13.92 -15.61
CA GLY A 313 -0.89 15.28 -15.68
C GLY A 313 0.64 15.35 -15.88
N TYR A 314 1.34 14.23 -16.00
CA TYR A 314 2.78 14.18 -16.29
C TYR A 314 3.05 13.50 -17.64
N GLY A 315 4.00 14.05 -18.41
CA GLY A 315 4.32 13.56 -19.75
C GLY A 315 3.40 14.09 -20.86
N THR A 316 3.78 13.85 -22.12
CA THR A 316 3.03 14.35 -23.30
C THR A 316 1.73 13.57 -23.52
N TYR A 317 1.74 12.27 -23.19
CA TYR A 317 0.60 11.36 -23.29
C TYR A 317 0.32 10.80 -21.90
N SER A 318 -0.18 11.65 -20.99
CA SER A 318 -0.57 11.24 -19.63
C SER A 318 -1.93 10.59 -19.63
N VAL A 319 -2.20 9.71 -18.66
CA VAL A 319 -3.50 9.06 -18.50
C VAL A 319 -4.61 10.12 -18.32
N GLN A 320 -5.75 9.91 -19.00
CA GLN A 320 -6.85 10.87 -19.06
C GLN A 320 -8.17 10.31 -18.54
N HIS A 321 -8.39 9.00 -18.60
CA HIS A 321 -9.68 8.37 -18.31
C HIS A 321 -9.54 7.21 -17.31
N PRO A 322 -8.95 7.42 -16.12
CA PRO A 322 -8.81 6.37 -15.13
C PRO A 322 -10.19 5.82 -14.72
N HIS A 323 -10.26 4.53 -14.39
CA HIS A 323 -11.42 3.96 -13.73
C HIS A 323 -11.55 4.55 -12.33
N HIS A 324 -12.21 5.69 -12.25
CA HIS A 324 -12.48 6.41 -11.01
C HIS A 324 -13.86 7.05 -11.10
N ARG A 325 -14.65 6.93 -10.02
CA ARG A 325 -16.05 7.36 -10.01
C ARG A 325 -16.22 8.84 -10.30
N PHE A 326 -15.39 9.69 -9.71
CA PHE A 326 -15.50 11.14 -9.84
C PHE A 326 -14.68 11.74 -11.00
N TRP A 327 -13.41 11.35 -11.12
CA TRP A 327 -12.48 11.76 -12.19
C TRP A 327 -12.74 11.14 -13.57
N GLY A 328 -14.00 11.18 -14.03
CA GLY A 328 -14.39 10.57 -15.30
C GLY A 328 -13.97 11.33 -16.55
N ASN A 329 -13.41 12.55 -16.41
CA ASN A 329 -13.00 13.43 -17.50
C ASN A 329 -14.10 13.67 -18.54
N ASP A 330 -15.29 13.99 -18.05
CA ASP A 330 -16.43 14.47 -18.83
C ASP A 330 -16.98 15.76 -18.21
N PRO A 331 -16.36 16.92 -18.52
CA PRO A 331 -16.75 18.21 -17.94
C PRO A 331 -18.19 18.60 -18.30
N ALA A 332 -18.73 18.15 -19.43
CA ALA A 332 -20.10 18.43 -19.84
C ALA A 332 -21.14 17.75 -18.92
N ALA A 333 -20.81 16.55 -18.42
CA ALA A 333 -21.58 15.86 -17.38
C ALA A 333 -21.19 16.28 -15.94
N GLY A 334 -20.20 17.16 -15.79
CA GLY A 334 -19.71 17.65 -14.50
C GLY A 334 -18.75 16.69 -13.79
N PHE A 335 -18.00 15.90 -14.55
CA PHE A 335 -16.91 15.05 -14.05
C PHE A 335 -15.57 15.67 -14.44
N PRO A 336 -14.73 16.08 -13.49
CA PRO A 336 -13.42 16.66 -13.79
C PRO A 336 -12.45 15.63 -14.36
N PRO A 337 -11.35 16.06 -15.02
CA PRO A 337 -10.20 15.20 -15.27
C PRO A 337 -9.57 14.71 -13.96
N PRO A 338 -8.75 13.64 -13.97
CA PRO A 338 -7.98 13.27 -12.80
C PRO A 338 -7.01 14.40 -12.38
N PRO A 339 -6.82 14.62 -11.06
CA PRO A 339 -5.79 15.53 -10.58
C PRO A 339 -4.41 15.02 -11.01
N PRO A 340 -3.40 15.89 -11.16
CA PRO A 340 -2.05 15.45 -11.49
C PRO A 340 -1.46 14.57 -10.38
N GLY A 341 -0.65 13.57 -10.76
CA GLY A 341 0.05 12.70 -9.83
C GLY A 341 -0.71 11.42 -9.42
N ALA A 342 -1.88 11.15 -9.97
CA ALA A 342 -2.58 9.88 -9.75
C ALA A 342 -1.97 8.79 -10.66
N VAL A 343 -1.58 7.66 -10.07
CA VAL A 343 -1.02 6.53 -10.82
C VAL A 343 -2.08 5.48 -11.07
N VAL A 344 -2.13 4.97 -12.30
CA VAL A 344 -3.05 3.88 -12.66
C VAL A 344 -2.43 2.50 -12.48
N SER A 345 -3.25 1.46 -12.58
CA SER A 345 -2.82 0.07 -12.37
C SER A 345 -1.79 -0.44 -13.38
N GLY A 346 -1.76 0.13 -14.59
CA GLY A 346 -0.86 -0.30 -15.67
C GLY A 346 -1.32 -1.55 -16.42
N PRO A 347 -0.47 -2.08 -17.32
CA PRO A 347 -0.82 -3.23 -18.14
C PRO A 347 -1.06 -4.50 -17.33
N ASN A 348 -2.10 -5.26 -17.67
CA ASN A 348 -2.46 -6.50 -16.98
C ASN A 348 -2.46 -7.68 -17.96
N GLY A 349 -1.69 -8.72 -17.63
CA GLY A 349 -1.58 -9.94 -18.40
C GLY A 349 -2.88 -10.74 -18.46
N GLN A 350 -3.81 -10.56 -17.53
CA GLN A 350 -5.13 -11.17 -17.54
C GLN A 350 -6.21 -10.12 -17.24
N PRO A 351 -6.55 -9.24 -18.22
CA PRO A 351 -7.60 -8.26 -18.03
C PRO A 351 -8.93 -8.93 -17.66
N ALA A 352 -9.62 -8.36 -16.68
CA ALA A 352 -10.85 -8.92 -16.11
C ALA A 352 -12.11 -8.12 -16.49
N ASP A 353 -11.95 -6.92 -17.06
CA ASP A 353 -13.06 -6.06 -17.46
C ASP A 353 -13.42 -6.20 -18.95
N PRO A 354 -14.71 -6.08 -19.32
CA PRO A 354 -15.15 -6.21 -20.71
C PRO A 354 -14.44 -5.26 -21.69
N ALA A 355 -14.12 -4.04 -21.27
CA ALA A 355 -13.50 -3.02 -22.11
C ALA A 355 -12.09 -3.43 -22.56
N ALA A 356 -11.22 -3.79 -21.60
CA ALA A 356 -9.87 -4.26 -21.88
C ALA A 356 -9.87 -5.66 -22.51
N VAL A 357 -10.77 -6.56 -22.08
CA VAL A 357 -10.85 -7.90 -22.70
C VAL A 357 -11.11 -7.80 -24.20
N GLN A 358 -12.01 -6.91 -24.61
CA GLN A 358 -12.31 -6.69 -26.02
C GLN A 358 -11.17 -5.96 -26.75
N ALA A 359 -10.54 -4.97 -26.13
CA ALA A 359 -9.60 -4.09 -26.79
C ALA A 359 -8.17 -4.64 -26.89
N VAL A 360 -7.68 -5.30 -25.83
CA VAL A 360 -6.23 -5.53 -25.67
C VAL A 360 -5.82 -6.97 -25.36
N SER A 361 -6.74 -7.90 -25.06
CA SER A 361 -6.38 -9.28 -24.70
C SER A 361 -5.54 -10.04 -25.74
N ALA A 362 -5.69 -9.71 -27.03
CA ALA A 362 -4.90 -10.33 -28.10
C ALA A 362 -3.47 -9.76 -28.23
N MET A 363 -3.15 -8.69 -27.52
CA MET A 363 -1.83 -8.05 -27.57
C MET A 363 -0.82 -8.78 -26.68
N PRO A 364 0.50 -8.59 -26.91
CA PRO A 364 1.53 -8.99 -25.95
C PRO A 364 1.28 -8.37 -24.57
N THR A 365 1.67 -9.07 -23.50
CA THR A 365 1.37 -8.72 -22.11
C THR A 365 1.65 -7.24 -21.76
N ALA A 366 2.83 -6.73 -22.11
CA ALA A 366 3.21 -5.34 -21.84
C ALA A 366 2.35 -4.28 -22.56
N ARG A 367 1.55 -4.70 -23.54
CA ARG A 367 0.62 -3.84 -24.30
C ARG A 367 -0.84 -3.98 -23.87
N ARG A 368 -1.12 -4.78 -22.84
CA ARG A 368 -2.49 -5.01 -22.33
C ARG A 368 -2.94 -3.92 -21.37
N TYR A 369 -2.98 -2.70 -21.88
CA TYR A 369 -3.41 -1.50 -21.16
C TYR A 369 -4.38 -0.69 -22.03
N LEU A 370 -5.42 -0.15 -21.40
CA LEU A 370 -6.42 0.68 -22.07
C LEU A 370 -6.74 1.91 -21.22
N ASP A 371 -6.40 3.12 -21.70
CA ASP A 371 -6.84 4.36 -21.08
C ASP A 371 -8.33 4.62 -21.33
N ASN A 372 -9.18 3.94 -20.56
CA ASN A 372 -10.62 4.01 -20.66
C ASN A 372 -11.27 3.84 -19.29
N ILE A 373 -12.28 4.65 -19.00
CA ILE A 373 -12.98 4.63 -17.71
C ILE A 373 -13.66 3.28 -17.41
N GLY A 374 -13.99 2.50 -18.43
CA GLY A 374 -14.54 1.15 -18.29
C GLY A 374 -13.51 0.09 -17.94
N SER A 375 -12.21 0.41 -17.97
CA SER A 375 -11.13 -0.56 -17.72
C SER A 375 -10.61 -0.52 -16.29
N TYR A 376 -11.34 -1.17 -15.37
CA TYR A 376 -10.89 -1.26 -13.98
C TYR A 376 -9.65 -2.15 -13.80
N SER A 377 -9.45 -3.17 -14.63
CA SER A 377 -8.34 -4.12 -14.44
C SER A 377 -7.02 -3.66 -15.04
N THR A 378 -7.03 -2.57 -15.81
CA THR A 378 -5.83 -1.99 -16.43
C THR A 378 -5.68 -0.47 -16.22
N ASN A 379 -6.72 0.23 -15.75
CA ASN A 379 -6.70 1.69 -15.63
C ASN A 379 -7.36 2.24 -14.36
N GLU A 380 -7.55 1.44 -13.31
CA GLU A 380 -8.00 1.94 -11.99
C GLU A 380 -6.89 2.75 -11.31
N VAL A 381 -7.22 3.49 -10.25
CA VAL A 381 -6.29 4.16 -9.33
C VAL A 381 -6.46 3.62 -7.92
N ALA A 382 -5.40 3.58 -7.10
CA ALA A 382 -5.49 3.10 -5.72
C ALA A 382 -4.44 3.73 -4.80
N ILE A 383 -4.75 3.80 -3.51
CA ILE A 383 -3.86 4.37 -2.48
C ILE A 383 -2.55 3.59 -2.35
N ASN A 384 -2.58 2.26 -2.46
CA ASN A 384 -1.38 1.43 -2.38
C ASN A 384 -0.52 1.44 -3.65
N TRP A 385 -0.97 2.14 -4.70
CA TRP A 385 -0.18 2.39 -5.91
C TRP A 385 0.41 3.79 -5.86
N ASN A 386 -0.37 4.78 -5.40
CA ASN A 386 0.09 6.14 -5.21
C ASN A 386 1.09 6.29 -4.05
N ALA A 387 0.94 5.52 -2.96
CA ALA A 387 1.85 5.58 -1.82
C ALA A 387 3.32 5.28 -2.17
N PRO A 388 3.67 4.22 -2.94
CA PRO A 388 5.06 3.99 -3.35
C PRO A 388 5.54 4.88 -4.50
N LEU A 389 4.69 5.75 -5.08
CA LEU A 389 5.11 6.81 -6.00
C LEU A 389 5.62 8.06 -5.26
N ALA A 390 5.04 8.35 -4.08
CA ALA A 390 5.49 9.42 -3.20
C ALA A 390 6.87 9.10 -2.61
#